data_AF-A0AAV0K308-F1
#
_entry.id   AF-A0AAV0K308-F1
#
_cell.length_a   1.000
_cell.length_b   1.000
_cell.length_c   1.000
_cell.angle_alpha   90.00
_cell.angle_beta   90.00
_cell.angle_gamma   90.00
#
_symmetry.space_group_name_H-M   'P 1'
#
loop_
_entity.id
_entity.type
_entity.pdbx_description
1 polymer ?
#
loop_
_entity_poly.entity_id
_entity_poly.type
_entity_poly.pdbx_seq_one_letter_code
_entity_poly.pdbx_strand_id
1 'polypeptide(L)'
;MMLENIVNDVYTGVYRVDVFFFFYRAEAVRAHFRTGEIRFLKDEGRLETEMANESPADLIVPISSSDGYKKGFWFVINSESDVHFKEVRFPLNTRKAVLELYVSFHGNDEFWYSNPPNSYIRVNNLTTERGNGAYREVFVTLDGRVVGSEIPFPVVFTGGINPLFWNPVVAIGAFDLPSYDFDLSPVLGLVLDGKPHTIGVGVSDGISFWLVDANLHIWLDGGSSKVIAKSTVYDNPASSITREEEFQMLDGEFHIKAKRGTLLVGWVKWSGGNYTTAVSQEFKFHNIMSFEGNGTVKTVNQRVKVKKEVKVTNELGSCPVCHVKIKRRYPMKMISATLPGSKPDTYLAITNVSHAFLERHDDGGGETNVYNKQVSDGWMEVKDHDVLSGGSVTNQKLDCRGGEFGGCFIWKVSAVDGKLVKNDTSSVCTSLYVN
;
A
#
# COMPACT_ATOMS: atom_id res chain seq x y z
N MET A 1 8.57 -18.88 5.52
CA MET A 1 8.51 -17.71 6.40
C MET A 1 9.94 -17.26 6.67
N MET A 2 10.21 -15.97 6.56
CA MET A 2 11.51 -15.38 6.85
C MET A 2 11.31 -14.36 7.97
N LEU A 3 12.09 -14.49 9.05
CA LEU A 3 12.09 -13.56 10.17
C LEU A 3 13.50 -12.98 10.25
N GLU A 4 13.73 -11.90 9.51
CA GLU A 4 15.00 -11.19 9.56
C GLU A 4 15.08 -10.34 10.84
N ASN A 5 16.29 -10.21 11.40
CA ASN A 5 16.59 -9.30 12.51
C ASN A 5 16.07 -9.67 13.91
N ILE A 6 15.93 -10.95 14.23
CA ILE A 6 15.46 -11.36 15.58
C ILE A 6 16.41 -12.36 16.28
N VAL A 7 17.21 -13.13 15.54
CA VAL A 7 18.32 -13.92 16.14
C VAL A 7 19.66 -13.30 15.80
N ASN A 8 20.38 -12.89 16.84
CA ASN A 8 21.77 -12.45 16.76
C ASN A 8 22.56 -13.00 17.95
N ASP A 9 23.76 -12.48 18.16
CA ASP A 9 24.63 -12.80 19.29
C ASP A 9 24.06 -12.39 20.66
N VAL A 10 23.02 -11.53 20.68
CA VAL A 10 22.33 -11.06 21.89
C VAL A 10 20.99 -11.76 22.11
N TYR A 11 20.21 -11.98 21.05
CA TYR A 11 18.88 -12.58 21.07
C TYR A 11 18.93 -13.99 20.48
N THR A 12 19.25 -15.00 21.28
CA THR A 12 19.50 -16.38 20.79
C THR A 12 18.26 -17.29 20.79
N GLY A 13 17.05 -16.72 20.76
CA GLY A 13 15.80 -17.46 20.91
C GLY A 13 15.50 -18.42 19.75
N VAL A 14 14.85 -19.55 20.03
CA VAL A 14 14.32 -20.46 19.00
C VAL A 14 12.87 -20.09 18.71
N TYR A 15 12.53 -19.80 17.44
CA TYR A 15 11.14 -19.56 17.07
C TYR A 15 10.35 -20.85 16.97
N ARG A 16 9.15 -20.79 17.53
CA ARG A 16 8.08 -21.71 17.18
C ARG A 16 7.06 -20.96 16.35
N VAL A 17 6.93 -21.34 15.10
CA VAL A 17 5.96 -20.79 14.17
C VAL A 17 4.98 -21.90 13.81
N ASP A 18 3.72 -21.68 14.12
CA ASP A 18 2.62 -22.53 13.67
C ASP A 18 1.90 -21.81 12.52
N VAL A 19 1.86 -22.43 11.34
CA VAL A 19 1.21 -21.85 10.14
C VAL A 19 -0.07 -22.62 9.86
N PHE A 20 -1.18 -21.90 9.77
CA PHE A 20 -2.49 -22.45 9.44
C PHE A 20 -2.97 -21.87 8.11
N PHE A 21 -3.37 -22.74 7.19
CA PHE A 21 -3.96 -22.34 5.92
C PHE A 21 -5.43 -22.77 5.89
N PHE A 22 -6.33 -21.79 5.87
CA PHE A 22 -7.75 -22.03 5.76
C PHE A 22 -8.18 -21.87 4.30
N PHE A 23 -8.50 -22.99 3.66
CA PHE A 23 -9.06 -22.99 2.31
C PHE A 23 -10.56 -23.13 2.38
N TYR A 24 -11.27 -22.12 1.89
CA TYR A 24 -12.72 -22.16 1.79
C TYR A 24 -13.12 -22.42 0.35
N ARG A 25 -13.79 -23.55 0.12
CA ARG A 25 -14.43 -23.81 -1.18
C ARG A 25 -15.59 -22.84 -1.35
N ALA A 26 -15.80 -22.39 -2.59
CA ALA A 26 -16.93 -21.56 -3.00
C ALA A 26 -18.27 -22.05 -2.41
N GLU A 27 -18.50 -23.37 -2.35
CA GLU A 27 -19.74 -23.94 -1.80
C GLU A 27 -19.79 -24.00 -0.25
N ALA A 28 -18.65 -23.91 0.43
CA ALA A 28 -18.53 -24.13 1.88
C ALA A 28 -18.60 -22.84 2.72
N VAL A 29 -18.46 -21.66 2.09
CA VAL A 29 -18.62 -20.37 2.77
C VAL A 29 -20.11 -20.06 2.89
N ARG A 30 -20.68 -20.30 4.08
CA ARG A 30 -22.04 -19.82 4.45
C ARG A 30 -22.07 -18.35 4.90
N ALA A 31 -21.02 -17.56 4.65
CA ALA A 31 -21.24 -16.13 4.45
C ALA A 31 -21.87 -16.02 3.07
N HIS A 32 -23.04 -15.40 2.93
CA HIS A 32 -23.68 -15.20 1.63
C HIS A 32 -22.77 -14.33 0.75
N PHE A 33 -21.81 -14.94 0.07
CA PHE A 33 -21.14 -14.43 -1.10
C PHE A 33 -21.44 -15.48 -2.16
N ARG A 34 -22.47 -15.24 -2.97
CA ARG A 34 -22.83 -16.17 -4.04
C ARG A 34 -21.74 -16.12 -5.10
N THR A 35 -20.87 -17.12 -5.09
CA THR A 35 -20.12 -17.54 -6.27
C THR A 35 -21.11 -18.18 -7.24
N GLY A 36 -21.59 -17.43 -8.23
CA GLY A 36 -22.36 -17.98 -9.34
C GLY A 36 -21.50 -18.86 -10.22
N GLU A 37 -21.82 -20.16 -10.30
CA GLU A 37 -21.38 -21.03 -11.40
C GLU A 37 -22.00 -20.52 -12.71
N ILE A 38 -21.19 -20.25 -13.73
CA ILE A 38 -21.71 -20.17 -15.10
C ILE A 38 -22.02 -21.61 -15.55
N ARG A 39 -23.26 -22.05 -15.37
CA ARG A 39 -23.80 -23.18 -16.14
C ARG A 39 -24.29 -22.62 -17.47
N PHE A 40 -23.64 -23.01 -18.56
CA PHE A 40 -24.18 -22.83 -19.92
C PHE A 40 -25.43 -23.71 -20.08
N LEU A 41 -26.58 -23.23 -19.64
CA LEU A 41 -27.86 -23.76 -20.10
C LEU A 41 -28.13 -23.10 -21.46
N LYS A 42 -28.03 -23.90 -22.52
CA LYS A 42 -28.69 -23.59 -23.79
C LYS A 42 -30.19 -23.64 -23.53
N ASP A 43 -30.78 -22.51 -23.17
CA ASP A 43 -32.22 -22.34 -23.32
C ASP A 43 -32.60 -20.88 -23.57
N GLU A 44 -33.71 -20.73 -24.28
CA GLU A 44 -34.06 -19.62 -25.16
C GLU A 44 -34.13 -18.22 -24.51
N GLY A 45 -33.44 -17.25 -25.14
CA GLY A 45 -34.03 -15.92 -25.36
C GLY A 45 -34.00 -14.86 -24.25
N ARG A 46 -33.26 -15.03 -23.14
CA ARG A 46 -33.03 -13.95 -22.16
C ARG A 46 -31.57 -13.85 -21.75
N LEU A 47 -30.92 -12.75 -22.16
CA LEU A 47 -29.59 -12.36 -21.68
C LEU A 47 -29.78 -11.66 -20.32
N GLU A 48 -29.82 -12.44 -19.24
CA GLU A 48 -29.68 -11.88 -17.88
C GLU A 48 -28.21 -11.56 -17.63
N THR A 49 -27.91 -10.28 -17.51
CA THR A 49 -26.57 -9.76 -17.22
C THR A 49 -26.26 -9.97 -15.74
N GLU A 50 -25.81 -11.17 -15.36
CA GLU A 50 -25.16 -11.37 -14.06
C GLU A 50 -23.80 -10.65 -14.07
N MET A 51 -23.62 -9.76 -13.09
CA MET A 51 -22.43 -8.92 -12.93
C MET A 51 -21.19 -9.78 -12.67
N ALA A 52 -20.08 -9.39 -13.31
CA ALA A 52 -18.85 -10.16 -13.43
C ALA A 52 -18.18 -10.48 -12.07
N ASN A 53 -18.45 -11.66 -11.52
CA ASN A 53 -17.51 -12.33 -10.65
C ASN A 53 -16.32 -12.80 -11.51
N GLU A 54 -15.16 -12.17 -11.32
CA GLU A 54 -13.94 -12.62 -12.01
C GLU A 54 -13.54 -14.01 -11.55
N SER A 55 -13.20 -14.87 -12.52
CA SER A 55 -12.49 -16.11 -12.22
C SER A 55 -11.14 -15.77 -11.54
N PRO A 56 -10.58 -16.67 -10.71
CA PRO A 56 -9.19 -16.52 -10.29
C PRO A 56 -8.26 -16.48 -11.52
N ALA A 57 -7.05 -15.96 -11.32
CA ALA A 57 -6.02 -15.98 -12.36
C ALA A 57 -5.65 -17.42 -12.72
N ASP A 58 -5.40 -17.67 -14.01
CA ASP A 58 -4.98 -18.98 -14.53
C ASP A 58 -3.50 -19.25 -14.25
N LEU A 59 -2.69 -18.19 -14.20
CA LEU A 59 -1.27 -18.24 -13.86
C LEU A 59 -0.92 -17.10 -12.89
N ILE A 60 -0.04 -17.40 -11.94
CA ILE A 60 0.60 -16.40 -11.07
C ILE A 60 2.11 -16.52 -11.26
N VAL A 61 2.74 -15.46 -11.75
CA VAL A 61 4.18 -15.40 -11.99
C VAL A 61 4.81 -14.47 -10.95
N PRO A 62 5.72 -14.96 -10.08
CA PRO A 62 6.39 -14.12 -9.11
C PRO A 62 7.41 -13.20 -9.80
N ILE A 63 7.29 -11.91 -9.53
CA ILE A 63 8.18 -10.82 -9.96
C ILE A 63 9.06 -10.49 -8.75
N SER A 64 10.09 -11.29 -8.58
CA SER A 64 10.90 -11.31 -7.36
C SER A 64 12.35 -11.71 -7.67
N SER A 65 13.25 -11.50 -6.70
CA SER A 65 14.68 -11.78 -6.81
C SER A 65 14.94 -13.28 -6.99
N SER A 66 15.89 -13.63 -7.87
CA SER A 66 16.28 -15.01 -8.11
C SER A 66 17.22 -15.59 -7.06
N ASP A 67 17.87 -14.76 -6.22
CA ASP A 67 18.84 -15.20 -5.19
C ASP A 67 18.19 -15.37 -3.80
N GLY A 68 16.87 -15.62 -3.78
CA GLY A 68 16.08 -15.54 -2.55
C GLY A 68 16.39 -16.57 -1.48
N TYR A 69 17.08 -17.67 -1.82
CA TYR A 69 17.55 -18.66 -0.85
C TYR A 69 18.64 -18.14 0.09
N LYS A 70 19.33 -17.04 -0.27
CA LYS A 70 20.40 -16.46 0.56
C LYS A 70 19.97 -15.21 1.32
N LYS A 71 19.12 -14.37 0.71
CA LYS A 71 18.82 -13.01 1.17
C LYS A 71 17.34 -12.65 1.13
N GLY A 72 16.45 -13.64 1.00
CA GLY A 72 15.02 -13.43 0.79
C GLY A 72 14.68 -13.11 -0.67
N PHE A 73 13.46 -13.47 -1.10
CA PHE A 73 13.02 -13.32 -2.49
C PHE A 73 12.68 -11.87 -2.89
N TRP A 74 12.83 -10.91 -1.99
CA TRP A 74 12.60 -9.49 -2.26
C TRP A 74 13.67 -8.91 -3.20
N PHE A 75 13.28 -7.96 -4.04
CA PHE A 75 14.23 -6.98 -4.55
C PHE A 75 14.60 -6.02 -3.42
N VAL A 76 15.89 -5.74 -3.29
CA VAL A 76 16.42 -4.78 -2.32
C VAL A 76 16.83 -3.53 -3.07
N ILE A 77 15.98 -2.51 -3.05
CA ILE A 77 16.19 -1.22 -3.74
C ILE A 77 16.90 -0.28 -2.78
N ASN A 78 18.16 0.03 -3.04
CA ASN A 78 19.03 0.79 -2.12
C ASN A 78 18.99 2.31 -2.35
N SER A 79 18.55 2.76 -3.53
CA SER A 79 18.50 4.17 -3.90
C SER A 79 17.48 4.43 -5.03
N GLU A 80 17.20 5.69 -5.32
CA GLU A 80 16.36 6.10 -6.45
C GLU A 80 16.83 5.60 -7.83
N SER A 81 18.14 5.32 -7.96
CA SER A 81 18.73 4.84 -9.21
C SER A 81 18.71 3.31 -9.34
N ASP A 82 18.34 2.60 -8.27
CA ASP A 82 18.36 1.15 -8.17
C ASP A 82 17.01 0.56 -8.62
N VAL A 83 16.95 0.10 -9.87
CA VAL A 83 15.76 -0.53 -10.46
C VAL A 83 16.05 -2.00 -10.71
N HIS A 84 15.27 -2.88 -10.08
CA HIS A 84 15.36 -4.32 -10.30
C HIS A 84 14.28 -4.79 -11.26
N PHE A 85 14.51 -5.89 -11.96
CA PHE A 85 13.54 -6.40 -12.92
C PHE A 85 13.52 -7.93 -13.00
N LYS A 86 12.39 -8.45 -13.48
CA LYS A 86 12.20 -9.85 -13.83
C LYS A 86 11.83 -9.96 -15.31
N GLU A 87 12.49 -10.89 -16.00
CA GLU A 87 12.08 -11.28 -17.36
C GLU A 87 10.86 -12.21 -17.31
N VAL A 88 9.85 -11.90 -18.11
CA VAL A 88 8.58 -12.65 -18.22
C VAL A 88 8.23 -12.84 -19.69
N ARG A 89 7.73 -14.02 -20.03
CA ARG A 89 7.10 -14.30 -21.33
C ARG A 89 5.61 -14.45 -21.14
N PHE A 90 4.84 -13.53 -21.72
CA PHE A 90 3.39 -13.59 -21.66
C PHE A 90 2.86 -14.68 -22.61
N PRO A 91 1.99 -15.59 -22.16
CA PRO A 91 1.27 -16.49 -23.06
C PRO A 91 0.48 -15.69 -24.10
N LEU A 92 0.56 -16.08 -25.37
CA LEU A 92 -0.07 -15.35 -26.48
C LEU A 92 -1.60 -15.28 -26.38
N ASN A 93 -2.21 -16.14 -25.56
CA ASN A 93 -3.64 -16.14 -25.26
C ASN A 93 -3.99 -15.39 -23.96
N THR A 94 -3.10 -14.57 -23.41
CA THR A 94 -3.41 -13.73 -22.25
C THR A 94 -4.47 -12.69 -22.57
N ARG A 95 -5.62 -12.74 -21.89
CA ARG A 95 -6.73 -11.79 -22.08
C ARG A 95 -6.78 -10.66 -21.04
N LYS A 96 -6.19 -10.89 -19.86
CA LYS A 96 -6.07 -9.90 -18.77
C LYS A 96 -4.79 -10.18 -17.98
N ALA A 97 -4.16 -9.12 -17.47
CA ALA A 97 -3.03 -9.21 -16.56
C ALA A 97 -3.12 -8.14 -15.48
N VAL A 98 -2.87 -8.50 -14.22
CA VAL A 98 -2.83 -7.59 -13.08
C VAL A 98 -1.56 -7.87 -12.29
N LEU A 99 -0.81 -6.84 -11.95
CA LEU A 99 0.35 -6.94 -11.09
C LEU A 99 -0.01 -6.46 -9.69
N GLU A 100 0.12 -7.33 -8.70
CA GLU A 100 -0.03 -7.01 -7.28
C GLU A 100 1.35 -6.75 -6.68
N LEU A 101 1.60 -5.52 -6.23
CA LEU A 101 2.89 -5.06 -5.71
C LEU A 101 2.89 -5.03 -4.17
N TYR A 102 3.95 -5.56 -3.55
CA TYR A 102 4.21 -5.45 -2.12
C TYR A 102 5.45 -4.60 -1.86
N VAL A 103 5.40 -3.77 -0.83
CA VAL A 103 6.43 -2.78 -0.53
C VAL A 103 6.65 -2.71 0.97
N SER A 104 7.91 -2.80 1.42
CA SER A 104 8.33 -2.52 2.79
C SER A 104 9.59 -1.64 2.78
N PHE A 105 9.67 -0.68 3.70
CA PHE A 105 10.73 0.33 3.78
C PHE A 105 11.45 0.28 5.12
N HIS A 106 12.77 0.38 5.10
CA HIS A 106 13.61 0.10 6.27
C HIS A 106 14.84 1.00 6.34
N GLY A 107 15.64 0.83 7.40
CA GLY A 107 16.86 1.60 7.60
C GLY A 107 16.57 3.10 7.73
N ASN A 108 17.27 3.93 6.95
CA ASN A 108 17.04 5.39 6.98
C ASN A 108 15.69 5.82 6.39
N ASP A 109 15.01 4.91 5.68
CA ASP A 109 13.67 5.14 5.13
C ASP A 109 12.54 4.49 5.93
N GLU A 110 12.84 3.81 7.04
CA GLU A 110 11.80 3.28 7.96
C GLU A 110 10.80 4.37 8.40
N PHE A 111 11.26 5.62 8.47
CA PHE A 111 10.49 6.79 8.88
C PHE A 111 10.36 7.86 7.78
N TRP A 112 10.43 7.44 6.50
CA TRP A 112 10.51 8.35 5.34
C TRP A 112 9.51 9.50 5.39
N TYR A 113 8.28 9.27 5.86
CA TYR A 113 7.22 10.27 6.02
C TYR A 113 7.57 11.44 6.95
N SER A 114 8.69 11.34 7.66
CA SER A 114 9.23 12.33 8.58
C SER A 114 10.69 12.71 8.27
N ASN A 115 11.24 12.31 7.12
CA ASN A 115 12.63 12.65 6.78
C ASN A 115 12.74 14.13 6.34
N PRO A 116 13.66 14.92 6.91
CA PRO A 116 13.94 16.27 6.43
C PRO A 116 14.61 16.28 5.05
N PRO A 117 14.65 17.43 4.36
CA PRO A 117 15.41 17.56 3.13
C PRO A 117 16.93 17.54 3.39
N ASN A 118 17.70 17.16 2.37
CA ASN A 118 19.17 17.09 2.45
C ASN A 118 19.82 18.45 2.73
N SER A 119 19.19 19.55 2.31
CA SER A 119 19.59 20.92 2.62
C SER A 119 19.64 21.19 4.12
N TYR A 120 18.58 20.83 4.85
CA TYR A 120 18.48 20.99 6.30
C TYR A 120 19.56 20.20 7.03
N ILE A 121 19.77 18.93 6.63
CA ILE A 121 20.83 18.08 7.19
C ILE A 121 22.20 18.71 6.99
N ARG A 122 22.51 19.15 5.76
CA ARG A 122 23.81 19.72 5.41
C ARG A 122 24.08 21.05 6.11
N VAL A 123 23.11 21.97 6.12
CA VAL A 123 23.28 23.32 6.73
C VAL A 123 23.49 23.22 8.23
N ASN A 124 22.82 22.28 8.90
CA ASN A 124 22.94 22.07 10.33
C ASN A 124 24.01 21.04 10.73
N ASN A 125 24.78 20.52 9.76
CA ASN A 125 25.84 19.53 9.98
C ASN A 125 25.36 18.30 10.81
N LEU A 126 24.14 17.83 10.53
CA LEU A 126 23.57 16.68 11.22
C LEU A 126 24.20 15.38 10.71
N THR A 127 24.45 14.44 11.60
CA THR A 127 25.06 13.13 11.27
C THR A 127 24.06 12.11 10.73
N THR A 128 22.77 12.46 10.68
CA THR A 128 21.72 11.56 10.19
C THR A 128 21.78 11.41 8.68
N GLU A 129 21.60 10.19 8.20
CA GLU A 129 21.46 9.86 6.78
C GLU A 129 19.99 9.83 6.33
N ARG A 130 19.05 10.19 7.21
CA ARG A 130 17.59 10.20 6.96
C ARG A 130 17.16 11.42 6.14
N GLY A 131 17.59 11.48 4.89
CA GLY A 131 17.36 12.58 3.98
C GLY A 131 16.25 12.37 2.95
N ASN A 132 16.39 13.05 1.82
CA ASN A 132 15.50 13.04 0.65
C ASN A 132 14.07 13.56 0.87
N GLY A 133 13.78 14.17 2.02
CA GLY A 133 12.45 14.71 2.30
C GLY A 133 11.40 13.60 2.46
N ALA A 134 10.17 14.02 2.76
CA ALA A 134 9.10 13.11 3.14
C ALA A 134 8.27 12.51 1.99
N TYR A 135 8.83 12.35 0.80
CA TYR A 135 8.12 11.84 -0.38
C TYR A 135 8.79 10.59 -0.96
N ARG A 136 8.01 9.54 -1.22
CA ARG A 136 8.45 8.31 -1.89
C ARG A 136 7.36 7.86 -2.85
N GLU A 137 7.75 7.49 -4.07
CA GLU A 137 6.83 6.98 -5.09
C GLU A 137 7.40 5.68 -5.65
N VAL A 138 6.72 4.57 -5.36
CA VAL A 138 7.10 3.27 -5.92
C VAL A 138 6.50 3.16 -7.31
N PHE A 139 7.27 2.71 -8.29
CA PHE A 139 6.83 2.63 -9.66
C PHE A 139 7.15 1.28 -10.29
N VAL A 140 6.28 0.87 -11.21
CA VAL A 140 6.40 -0.36 -11.99
C VAL A 140 6.66 0.03 -13.44
N THR A 141 7.61 -0.64 -14.07
CA THR A 141 7.96 -0.49 -15.47
C THR A 141 7.70 -1.76 -16.27
N LEU A 142 7.37 -1.58 -17.55
CA LEU A 142 7.31 -2.62 -18.56
C LEU A 142 8.25 -2.23 -19.70
N ASP A 143 9.33 -2.99 -19.91
CA ASP A 143 10.42 -2.66 -20.84
C ASP A 143 10.97 -1.24 -20.64
N GLY A 144 11.19 -0.87 -19.38
CA GLY A 144 11.69 0.45 -18.98
C GLY A 144 10.66 1.59 -19.03
N ARG A 145 9.41 1.32 -19.45
CA ARG A 145 8.32 2.32 -19.47
C ARG A 145 7.45 2.21 -18.23
N VAL A 146 7.24 3.30 -17.49
CA VAL A 146 6.39 3.27 -16.29
C VAL A 146 4.94 2.95 -16.66
N VAL A 147 4.38 1.87 -16.11
CA VAL A 147 2.99 1.44 -16.33
C VAL A 147 2.11 1.63 -15.09
N GLY A 148 2.71 1.98 -13.95
CA GLY A 148 1.99 2.26 -12.72
C GLY A 148 2.92 2.85 -11.67
N SER A 149 2.34 3.58 -10.71
CA SER A 149 3.06 4.15 -9.58
C SER A 149 2.13 4.36 -8.39
N GLU A 150 2.64 4.26 -7.17
CA GLU A 150 1.85 4.40 -5.95
C GLU A 150 2.64 5.13 -4.86
N ILE A 151 1.91 5.88 -4.03
CA ILE A 151 2.46 6.42 -2.79
C ILE A 151 2.09 5.44 -1.66
N PRO A 152 3.06 4.72 -1.08
CA PRO A 152 2.76 3.68 -0.12
C PRO A 152 2.13 4.25 1.16
N PHE A 153 1.34 3.42 1.84
CA PHE A 153 0.79 3.72 3.15
C PHE A 153 1.96 3.83 4.15
N PRO A 154 2.06 4.91 4.94
CA PRO A 154 3.15 5.09 5.90
C PRO A 154 2.94 4.19 7.13
N VAL A 155 3.19 2.89 6.97
CA VAL A 155 3.23 1.89 8.04
C VAL A 155 4.26 2.32 9.11
N VAL A 156 3.88 2.17 10.38
CA VAL A 156 4.79 2.36 11.51
C VAL A 156 5.14 1.00 12.09
N PHE A 157 6.41 0.62 12.10
CA PHE A 157 6.83 -0.68 12.65
C PHE A 157 6.86 -0.68 14.18
N THR A 158 6.96 -1.86 14.80
CA THR A 158 6.75 -2.08 16.25
C THR A 158 7.80 -1.47 17.18
N GLY A 159 8.85 -0.85 16.66
CA GLY A 159 9.80 -0.01 17.41
C GLY A 159 9.74 1.48 17.04
N GLY A 160 8.88 1.85 16.09
CA GLY A 160 8.90 3.15 15.45
C GLY A 160 8.27 4.27 16.25
N ILE A 161 8.78 5.50 16.09
CA ILE A 161 8.28 6.73 16.71
C ILE A 161 8.37 6.74 18.25
N ASN A 162 7.57 5.91 18.93
CA ASN A 162 7.67 5.63 20.35
C ASN A 162 7.34 4.13 20.56
N PRO A 163 8.30 3.31 21.01
CA PRO A 163 8.12 1.86 21.11
C PRO A 163 7.04 1.45 22.11
N LEU A 164 6.69 2.30 23.09
CA LEU A 164 5.65 2.00 24.07
C LEU A 164 4.24 1.97 23.45
N PHE A 165 4.05 2.50 22.24
CA PHE A 165 2.75 2.49 21.55
C PHE A 165 2.35 1.09 21.06
N TRP A 166 3.33 0.23 20.80
CA TRP A 166 3.13 -0.98 20.00
C TRP A 166 2.98 -2.25 20.84
N ASN A 167 2.50 -2.10 22.08
CA ASN A 167 2.28 -3.21 23.01
C ASN A 167 0.95 -3.03 23.79
N PRO A 168 0.00 -4.00 23.76
CA PRO A 168 -0.01 -5.21 22.95
C PRO A 168 -0.59 -5.00 21.53
N VAL A 169 -0.95 -3.77 21.17
CA VAL A 169 -1.56 -3.43 19.87
C VAL A 169 -0.51 -2.82 18.96
N VAL A 170 -0.28 -3.40 17.78
CA VAL A 170 0.69 -2.88 16.80
C VAL A 170 0.06 -1.86 15.85
N ALA A 171 0.88 -1.15 15.07
CA ALA A 171 0.37 -0.16 14.14
C ALA A 171 -0.42 -0.80 12.98
N ILE A 172 -1.29 0.01 12.35
CA ILE A 172 -2.00 -0.39 11.13
C ILE A 172 -0.98 -0.88 10.09
N GLY A 173 -1.15 -2.10 9.59
CA GLY A 173 -0.32 -2.69 8.56
C GLY A 173 1.06 -3.19 9.01
N ALA A 174 1.40 -3.12 10.31
CA ALA A 174 2.74 -3.52 10.78
C ALA A 174 3.06 -5.02 10.59
N PHE A 175 2.05 -5.88 10.59
CA PHE A 175 2.19 -7.32 10.32
C PHE A 175 1.62 -7.77 8.97
N ASP A 176 0.82 -6.92 8.33
CA ASP A 176 0.13 -7.21 7.07
C ASP A 176 0.12 -5.91 6.25
N LEU A 177 1.23 -5.66 5.55
CA LEU A 177 1.41 -4.44 4.79
C LEU A 177 0.44 -4.42 3.59
N PRO A 178 -0.12 -3.26 3.22
CA PRO A 178 -1.00 -3.18 2.06
C PRO A 178 -0.29 -3.57 0.76
N SER A 179 -1.01 -4.25 -0.14
CA SER A 179 -0.59 -4.47 -1.53
C SER A 179 -1.29 -3.50 -2.51
N TYR A 180 -0.72 -3.38 -3.70
CA TYR A 180 -1.13 -2.41 -4.71
C TYR A 180 -1.27 -3.03 -6.09
N ASP A 181 -2.50 -3.06 -6.61
CA ASP A 181 -2.77 -3.64 -7.92
C ASP A 181 -2.56 -2.65 -9.07
N PHE A 182 -1.92 -3.08 -10.14
CA PHE A 182 -1.81 -2.38 -11.41
C PHE A 182 -2.40 -3.24 -12.53
N ASP A 183 -3.47 -2.78 -13.15
CA ASP A 183 -4.09 -3.50 -14.27
C ASP A 183 -3.28 -3.23 -15.55
N LEU A 184 -2.60 -4.26 -16.03
CA LEU A 184 -1.72 -4.24 -17.19
C LEU A 184 -2.45 -4.62 -18.49
N SER A 185 -3.76 -4.90 -18.43
CA SER A 185 -4.56 -5.25 -19.60
C SER A 185 -4.49 -4.20 -20.72
N PRO A 186 -4.49 -2.87 -20.44
CA PRO A 186 -4.32 -1.84 -21.46
C PRO A 186 -2.99 -1.93 -22.25
N VAL A 187 -1.95 -2.52 -21.64
CA VAL A 187 -0.60 -2.62 -22.24
C VAL A 187 -0.31 -4.00 -22.84
N LEU A 188 -1.26 -4.94 -22.84
CA LEU A 188 -1.09 -6.27 -23.43
C LEU A 188 -0.72 -6.22 -24.92
N GLY A 189 -1.18 -5.20 -25.66
CA GLY A 189 -0.81 -5.00 -27.05
C GLY A 189 0.69 -4.79 -27.29
N LEU A 190 1.48 -4.50 -26.25
CA LEU A 190 2.93 -4.33 -26.32
C LEU A 190 3.70 -5.63 -26.06
N VAL A 191 3.10 -6.61 -25.37
CA VAL A 191 3.81 -7.79 -24.83
C VAL A 191 3.38 -9.13 -25.39
N LEU A 192 2.30 -9.17 -26.16
CA LEU A 192 1.80 -10.41 -26.80
C LEU A 192 2.49 -10.69 -28.15
N ASP A 193 3.82 -10.57 -28.18
CA ASP A 193 4.64 -10.84 -29.37
C ASP A 193 5.45 -12.15 -29.27
N GLY A 194 5.38 -12.84 -28.13
CA GLY A 194 6.05 -14.13 -27.87
C GLY A 194 7.50 -14.01 -27.40
N LYS A 195 8.02 -12.78 -27.26
CA LYS A 195 9.36 -12.50 -26.76
C LYS A 195 9.36 -12.34 -25.24
N PRO A 196 10.53 -12.40 -24.59
CA PRO A 196 10.63 -11.95 -23.22
C PRO A 196 10.49 -10.44 -23.10
N HIS A 197 9.83 -10.02 -22.04
CA HIS A 197 9.65 -8.63 -21.61
C HIS A 197 10.13 -8.48 -20.17
N THR A 198 10.48 -7.27 -19.78
CA THR A 198 10.97 -6.98 -18.42
C THR A 198 9.92 -6.23 -17.63
N ILE A 199 9.56 -6.77 -16.45
CA ILE A 199 8.81 -6.04 -15.44
C ILE A 199 9.80 -5.54 -14.41
N GLY A 200 9.99 -4.22 -14.34
CA GLY A 200 10.91 -3.58 -13.42
C GLY A 200 10.20 -2.83 -12.30
N VAL A 201 10.85 -2.70 -11.15
CA VAL A 201 10.33 -1.98 -9.98
C VAL A 201 11.41 -1.10 -9.38
N GLY A 202 11.03 0.12 -9.00
CA GLY A 202 11.92 1.13 -8.40
C GLY A 202 11.18 2.03 -7.41
N VAL A 203 11.92 2.83 -6.64
CA VAL A 203 11.38 3.79 -5.67
C VAL A 203 12.01 5.17 -5.88
N SER A 204 11.21 6.14 -6.33
CA SER A 204 11.66 7.53 -6.46
C SER A 204 11.96 8.13 -5.08
N ASP A 205 13.04 8.92 -5.01
CA ASP A 205 13.58 9.53 -3.77
C ASP A 205 13.95 8.52 -2.66
N GLY A 206 13.94 7.21 -2.93
CA GLY A 206 14.27 6.16 -1.95
C GLY A 206 15.74 6.16 -1.53
N ILE A 207 16.01 5.87 -0.25
CA ILE A 207 17.34 5.70 0.33
C ILE A 207 17.41 4.48 1.25
N SER A 208 18.64 4.09 1.61
CA SER A 208 18.95 2.97 2.51
C SER A 208 18.55 1.64 1.90
N PHE A 209 17.33 1.16 2.12
CA PHE A 209 16.78 0.04 1.36
C PHE A 209 15.26 -0.09 1.47
N TRP A 210 14.67 -0.59 0.40
CA TRP A 210 13.27 -0.97 0.27
C TRP A 210 13.19 -2.42 -0.19
N LEU A 211 12.39 -3.24 0.51
CA LEU A 211 12.09 -4.61 0.12
C LEU A 211 10.82 -4.61 -0.72
N VAL A 212 10.94 -5.04 -1.97
CA VAL A 212 9.85 -4.95 -2.95
C VAL A 212 9.76 -6.23 -3.76
N ASP A 213 8.55 -6.76 -3.94
CA ASP A 213 8.27 -7.83 -4.89
C ASP A 213 6.84 -7.67 -5.44
N ALA A 214 6.47 -8.52 -6.39
CA ALA A 214 5.12 -8.51 -6.93
C ALA A 214 4.67 -9.89 -7.43
N ASN A 215 3.35 -10.07 -7.53
CA ASN A 215 2.71 -11.21 -8.16
C ASN A 215 2.03 -10.75 -9.46
N LEU A 216 2.45 -11.32 -10.59
CA LEU A 216 1.78 -11.09 -11.87
C LEU A 216 0.68 -12.14 -12.07
N HIS A 217 -0.56 -11.72 -11.91
CA HIS A 217 -1.77 -12.50 -12.14
C HIS A 217 -2.15 -12.43 -13.62
N ILE A 218 -2.32 -13.57 -14.28
CA ILE A 218 -2.60 -13.69 -15.72
C ILE A 218 -3.85 -14.52 -15.93
N TRP A 219 -4.78 -14.00 -16.73
CA TRP A 219 -5.96 -14.72 -17.19
C TRP A 219 -5.81 -15.04 -18.67
N LEU A 220 -6.09 -16.28 -19.03
CA LEU A 220 -5.94 -16.84 -20.37
C LEU A 220 -7.31 -16.95 -21.06
N ASP A 221 -7.27 -16.93 -22.39
CA ASP A 221 -8.37 -17.38 -23.22
C ASP A 221 -8.27 -18.91 -23.40
N GLY A 222 -9.25 -19.64 -22.87
CA GLY A 222 -9.35 -21.10 -23.05
C GLY A 222 -9.88 -21.51 -24.42
N GLY A 223 -10.49 -20.57 -25.18
CA GLY A 223 -11.07 -20.83 -26.50
C GLY A 223 -10.12 -20.59 -27.67
N SER A 224 -8.94 -20.01 -27.43
CA SER A 224 -7.95 -19.72 -28.46
C SER A 224 -6.52 -19.85 -27.92
N SER A 225 -5.59 -20.30 -28.77
CA SER A 225 -4.16 -20.30 -28.48
C SER A 225 -3.49 -18.93 -28.62
N LYS A 226 -4.21 -17.94 -29.16
CA LYS A 226 -3.74 -16.55 -29.30
C LYS A 226 -4.90 -15.56 -29.25
N VAL A 227 -4.67 -14.40 -28.63
CA VAL A 227 -5.57 -13.24 -28.71
C VAL A 227 -4.96 -12.12 -29.56
N ILE A 228 -5.77 -11.13 -29.92
CA ILE A 228 -5.31 -9.92 -30.60
C ILE A 228 -5.49 -8.75 -29.64
N ALA A 229 -4.43 -8.01 -29.36
CA ALA A 229 -4.48 -6.86 -28.46
C ALA A 229 -3.82 -5.63 -29.07
N LYS A 230 -4.25 -4.44 -28.66
CA LYS A 230 -3.60 -3.18 -29.03
C LYS A 230 -3.74 -2.15 -27.91
N SER A 231 -2.62 -1.52 -27.57
CA SER A 231 -2.59 -0.34 -26.69
C SER A 231 -2.88 0.91 -27.51
N THR A 232 -3.85 1.70 -27.05
CA THR A 232 -4.37 2.86 -27.79
C THR A 232 -3.99 4.18 -27.14
N VAL A 233 -4.01 4.27 -25.81
CA VAL A 233 -3.63 5.46 -25.05
C VAL A 233 -2.57 5.08 -24.03
N TYR A 234 -1.49 5.84 -24.02
CA TYR A 234 -0.45 5.81 -22.99
C TYR A 234 -0.20 7.25 -22.57
N ASP A 235 -0.94 7.73 -21.58
CA ASP A 235 -0.76 9.04 -20.97
C ASP A 235 -0.26 8.85 -19.54
N ASN A 236 1.05 8.99 -19.36
CA ASN A 236 1.70 8.80 -18.08
C ASN A 236 2.80 9.85 -17.86
N PRO A 237 2.43 11.12 -17.62
CA PRO A 237 3.40 12.18 -17.36
C PRO A 237 4.19 11.92 -16.07
N ALA A 238 5.36 12.52 -15.98
CA ALA A 238 6.13 12.55 -14.74
C ALA A 238 5.34 13.24 -13.61
N SER A 239 5.61 12.85 -12.37
CA SER A 239 4.99 13.46 -11.18
C SER A 239 5.36 14.94 -11.09
N SER A 240 4.35 15.79 -10.89
CA SER A 240 4.56 17.21 -10.58
C SER A 240 4.81 17.34 -9.09
N ILE A 241 6.02 17.73 -8.71
CA ILE A 241 6.45 17.85 -7.30
C ILE A 241 6.93 19.28 -7.03
N THR A 242 6.44 19.87 -5.94
CA THR A 242 6.85 21.16 -5.42
C THR A 242 7.39 20.97 -4.01
N ARG A 243 8.57 21.54 -3.73
CA ARG A 243 9.23 21.51 -2.42
C ARG A 243 9.50 22.95 -2.00
N GLU A 244 9.02 23.33 -0.83
CA GLU A 244 9.22 24.64 -0.21
C GLU A 244 9.92 24.41 1.14
N GLU A 245 10.98 25.15 1.40
CA GLU A 245 11.82 24.99 2.60
C GLU A 245 12.08 26.38 3.19
N GLU A 246 11.72 26.58 4.45
CA GLU A 246 11.97 27.83 5.17
C GLU A 246 12.50 27.48 6.56
N PHE A 247 13.80 27.71 6.80
CA PHE A 247 14.42 27.37 8.08
C PHE A 247 15.60 28.26 8.42
N GLN A 248 15.82 28.43 9.72
CA GLN A 248 16.99 29.08 10.30
C GLN A 248 17.57 28.16 11.37
N MET A 249 18.81 27.71 11.15
CA MET A 249 19.42 26.68 12.00
C MET A 249 18.49 25.46 12.09
N LEU A 250 18.20 24.99 13.32
CA LEU A 250 17.40 23.78 13.55
C LEU A 250 15.88 24.02 13.46
N ASP A 251 15.41 25.25 13.40
CA ASP A 251 13.99 25.58 13.38
C ASP A 251 13.52 25.97 11.97
N GLY A 252 12.35 25.49 11.57
CA GLY A 252 11.79 25.78 10.24
C GLY A 252 10.66 24.87 9.82
N GLU A 253 10.10 25.14 8.64
CA GLU A 253 8.98 24.43 8.03
C GLU A 253 9.33 23.96 6.61
N PHE A 254 8.84 22.77 6.26
CA PHE A 254 9.09 22.09 5.00
C PHE A 254 7.77 21.61 4.42
N HIS A 255 7.46 22.03 3.20
CA HIS A 255 6.26 21.61 2.49
C HIS A 255 6.63 20.82 1.25
N ILE A 256 5.97 19.68 1.08
CA ILE A 256 6.02 18.91 -0.16
C ILE A 256 4.60 18.73 -0.67
N LYS A 257 4.40 19.04 -1.95
CA LYS A 257 3.16 18.78 -2.70
C LYS A 257 3.53 17.96 -3.92
N ALA A 258 2.84 16.85 -4.14
CA ALA A 258 3.02 16.06 -5.36
C ALA A 258 1.69 15.64 -5.96
N LYS A 259 1.64 15.55 -7.29
CA LYS A 259 0.48 15.07 -8.03
C LYS A 259 0.92 14.34 -9.29
N ARG A 260 0.26 13.23 -9.59
CA ARG A 260 0.33 12.54 -10.88
C ARG A 260 -1.07 12.11 -11.30
N GLY A 261 -1.34 12.17 -12.59
CA GLY A 261 -2.52 11.60 -13.22
C GLY A 261 -2.07 10.74 -14.40
N THR A 262 -2.64 9.55 -14.54
CA THR A 262 -2.28 8.57 -15.56
C THR A 262 -3.53 8.01 -16.20
N LEU A 263 -3.46 7.73 -17.50
CA LEU A 263 -4.52 7.08 -18.27
C LEU A 263 -3.88 6.10 -19.25
N LEU A 264 -4.18 4.82 -19.06
CA LEU A 264 -3.82 3.75 -19.97
C LEU A 264 -5.08 3.17 -20.59
N VAL A 265 -5.11 3.05 -21.91
CA VAL A 265 -6.22 2.43 -22.64
C VAL A 265 -5.69 1.44 -23.65
N GLY A 266 -6.30 0.26 -23.69
CA GLY A 266 -6.04 -0.75 -24.70
C GLY A 266 -7.22 -1.70 -24.83
N TRP A 267 -7.23 -2.46 -25.92
CA TRP A 267 -8.27 -3.46 -26.15
C TRP A 267 -7.67 -4.83 -26.43
N VAL A 268 -8.44 -5.86 -26.08
CA VAL A 268 -8.12 -7.27 -26.29
C VAL A 268 -9.33 -7.98 -26.89
N LYS A 269 -9.11 -8.60 -28.05
CA LYS A 269 -10.06 -9.47 -28.74
C LYS A 269 -9.68 -10.92 -28.52
N TRP A 270 -10.57 -11.66 -27.86
CA TRP A 270 -10.44 -13.06 -27.49
C TRP A 270 -11.76 -13.81 -27.77
N SER A 271 -11.84 -15.09 -27.44
CA SER A 271 -13.00 -15.94 -27.77
C SER A 271 -14.34 -15.41 -27.22
N GLY A 272 -14.33 -14.70 -26.09
CA GLY A 272 -15.51 -14.06 -25.48
C GLY A 272 -15.85 -12.66 -26.02
N GLY A 273 -15.14 -12.17 -27.04
CA GLY A 273 -15.38 -10.87 -27.68
C GLY A 273 -14.21 -9.90 -27.58
N ASN A 274 -14.45 -8.64 -27.94
CA ASN A 274 -13.47 -7.57 -27.86
C ASN A 274 -13.81 -6.61 -26.71
N TYR A 275 -12.84 -6.42 -25.83
CA TYR A 275 -12.99 -5.62 -24.62
C TYR A 275 -11.93 -4.54 -24.60
N THR A 276 -12.36 -3.30 -24.41
CA THR A 276 -11.48 -2.16 -24.16
C THR A 276 -11.40 -1.93 -22.65
N THR A 277 -10.20 -1.89 -22.12
CA THR A 277 -9.92 -1.57 -20.72
C THR A 277 -9.27 -0.19 -20.65
N ALA A 278 -9.86 0.70 -19.86
CA ALA A 278 -9.30 2.00 -19.52
C ALA A 278 -9.00 2.04 -18.03
N VAL A 279 -7.75 2.33 -17.68
CA VAL A 279 -7.26 2.46 -16.31
C VAL A 279 -6.83 3.90 -16.10
N SER A 280 -7.52 4.60 -15.22
CA SER A 280 -7.19 5.96 -14.80
C SER A 280 -6.75 5.94 -13.35
N GLN A 281 -5.63 6.60 -13.05
CA GLN A 281 -5.15 6.74 -11.67
C GLN A 281 -4.64 8.16 -11.42
N GLU A 282 -5.10 8.79 -10.34
CA GLU A 282 -4.65 10.09 -9.86
C GLU A 282 -4.25 9.98 -8.40
N PHE A 283 -3.06 10.47 -8.05
CA PHE A 283 -2.70 10.71 -6.65
C PHE A 283 -2.46 12.20 -6.37
N LYS A 284 -2.75 12.59 -5.14
CA LYS A 284 -2.36 13.88 -4.55
C LYS A 284 -1.70 13.61 -3.21
N PHE A 285 -0.52 14.17 -3.05
CA PHE A 285 0.29 14.07 -1.85
C PHE A 285 0.53 15.47 -1.30
N HIS A 286 0.44 15.59 0.02
CA HIS A 286 0.83 16.78 0.73
C HIS A 286 1.46 16.39 2.07
N ASN A 287 2.65 16.90 2.34
CA ASN A 287 3.33 16.78 3.63
C ASN A 287 3.75 18.18 4.09
N ILE A 288 3.52 18.45 5.37
CA ILE A 288 4.07 19.60 6.09
C ILE A 288 4.85 19.03 7.27
N MET A 289 6.09 19.46 7.42
CA MET A 289 6.94 19.11 8.54
C MET A 289 7.54 20.37 9.14
N SER A 290 7.53 20.51 10.45
CA SER A 290 8.20 21.61 11.15
C SER A 290 9.11 21.10 12.25
N PHE A 291 10.16 21.88 12.50
CA PHE A 291 11.03 21.77 13.66
C PHE A 291 10.98 23.10 14.43
N GLU A 292 10.81 23.01 15.74
CA GLU A 292 10.66 24.15 16.64
C GLU A 292 11.45 23.92 17.93
N GLY A 293 11.73 25.00 18.66
CA GLY A 293 12.42 24.92 19.94
C GLY A 293 13.86 24.45 19.78
N ASN A 294 14.58 24.97 18.79
CA ASN A 294 15.91 24.52 18.38
C ASN A 294 15.94 23.03 18.01
N GLY A 295 14.96 22.59 17.22
CA GLY A 295 14.82 21.20 16.75
C GLY A 295 14.33 20.19 17.79
N THR A 296 13.95 20.63 18.99
CA THR A 296 13.48 19.73 20.05
C THR A 296 12.03 19.28 19.87
N VAL A 297 11.24 20.06 19.12
CA VAL A 297 9.86 19.73 18.77
C VAL A 297 9.78 19.50 17.27
N LYS A 298 9.19 18.38 16.87
CA LYS A 298 8.96 17.99 15.47
C LYS A 298 7.48 17.73 15.25
N THR A 299 6.91 18.36 14.23
CA THR A 299 5.53 18.11 13.80
C THR A 299 5.51 17.61 12.36
N VAL A 300 4.65 16.64 12.05
CA VAL A 300 4.39 16.14 10.69
C VAL A 300 2.89 16.07 10.47
N ASN A 301 2.42 16.56 9.33
CA ASN A 301 1.05 16.42 8.85
C ASN A 301 1.09 15.99 7.38
N GLN A 302 0.78 14.72 7.13
CA GLN A 302 0.80 14.10 5.82
C GLN A 302 -0.61 13.71 5.39
N ARG A 303 -0.90 13.91 4.10
CA ARG A 303 -2.16 13.53 3.46
C ARG A 303 -1.87 12.95 2.09
N VAL A 304 -2.17 11.67 1.93
CA VAL A 304 -2.21 11.00 0.63
C VAL A 304 -3.65 10.78 0.22
N LYS A 305 -3.97 11.04 -1.06
CA LYS A 305 -5.26 10.70 -1.68
C LYS A 305 -4.99 10.04 -3.01
N VAL A 306 -5.49 8.83 -3.21
CA VAL A 306 -5.38 8.08 -4.46
C VAL A 306 -6.77 7.79 -4.97
N LYS A 307 -6.99 7.96 -6.27
CA LYS A 307 -8.20 7.56 -6.97
C LYS A 307 -7.79 6.69 -8.14
N LYS A 308 -8.34 5.49 -8.23
CA LYS A 308 -8.17 4.58 -9.35
C LYS A 308 -9.54 4.26 -9.91
N GLU A 309 -9.65 4.21 -11.23
CA GLU A 309 -10.85 3.86 -11.94
C GLU A 309 -10.48 2.90 -13.07
N VAL A 310 -11.11 1.72 -13.08
CA VAL A 310 -10.96 0.72 -14.14
C VAL A 310 -12.30 0.58 -14.81
N LYS A 311 -12.35 0.84 -16.12
CA LYS A 311 -13.55 0.74 -16.93
C LYS A 311 -13.31 -0.24 -18.07
N VAL A 312 -14.11 -1.30 -18.13
CA VAL A 312 -14.08 -2.31 -19.19
C VAL A 312 -15.36 -2.21 -20.02
N THR A 313 -15.23 -1.99 -21.32
CA THR A 313 -16.36 -1.89 -22.27
C THR A 313 -16.23 -2.92 -23.37
N ASN A 314 -17.33 -3.54 -23.79
CA ASN A 314 -17.39 -4.44 -24.95
C ASN A 314 -17.74 -3.66 -26.25
N GLU A 315 -17.81 -4.38 -27.37
CA GLU A 315 -18.12 -3.82 -28.70
C GLU A 315 -19.49 -3.10 -28.79
N LEU A 316 -20.43 -3.39 -27.88
CA LEU A 316 -21.75 -2.74 -27.85
C LEU A 316 -21.69 -1.30 -27.31
N GLY A 317 -20.58 -0.90 -26.68
CA GLY A 317 -20.15 0.49 -26.45
C GLY A 317 -21.02 1.36 -25.54
N SER A 318 -22.18 0.88 -25.08
CA SER A 318 -23.18 1.72 -24.41
C SER A 318 -23.04 1.76 -22.89
N CYS A 319 -22.65 0.63 -22.25
CA CYS A 319 -22.38 0.55 -20.82
C CYS A 319 -21.10 -0.25 -20.54
N PRO A 320 -20.30 0.12 -19.51
CA PRO A 320 -19.21 -0.72 -19.09
C PRO A 320 -19.74 -2.05 -18.55
N VAL A 321 -19.09 -3.14 -18.94
CA VAL A 321 -19.35 -4.49 -18.40
C VAL A 321 -18.75 -4.62 -17.00
N CYS A 322 -17.67 -3.89 -16.73
CA CYS A 322 -17.07 -3.75 -15.41
C CYS A 322 -16.64 -2.30 -15.18
N HIS A 323 -16.97 -1.76 -14.01
CA HIS A 323 -16.58 -0.40 -13.63
C HIS A 323 -16.19 -0.37 -12.15
N VAL A 324 -14.89 -0.42 -11.89
CA VAL A 324 -14.34 -0.39 -10.53
C VAL A 324 -13.80 1.00 -10.22
N LYS A 325 -14.15 1.55 -9.06
CA LYS A 325 -13.63 2.81 -8.52
C LYS A 325 -13.07 2.57 -7.13
N ILE A 326 -11.79 2.86 -6.96
CA ILE A 326 -11.08 2.77 -5.69
C ILE A 326 -10.65 4.16 -5.26
N LYS A 327 -10.93 4.53 -4.01
CA LYS A 327 -10.47 5.78 -3.40
C LYS A 327 -9.77 5.47 -2.08
N ARG A 328 -8.47 5.74 -2.02
CA ARG A 328 -7.65 5.57 -0.81
C ARG A 328 -7.27 6.90 -0.21
N ARG A 329 -7.23 6.99 1.12
CA ARG A 329 -6.70 8.16 1.85
C ARG A 329 -5.87 7.74 3.04
N TYR A 330 -4.70 8.34 3.18
CA TYR A 330 -3.75 8.07 4.27
C TYR A 330 -3.42 9.38 5.02
N PRO A 331 -4.31 9.86 5.91
CA PRO A 331 -3.97 10.97 6.80
C PRO A 331 -3.03 10.48 7.91
N MET A 332 -1.97 11.24 8.17
CA MET A 332 -1.05 11.01 9.29
C MET A 332 -0.70 12.33 9.95
N LYS A 333 -0.67 12.32 11.28
CA LYS A 333 -0.15 13.38 12.12
C LYS A 333 0.82 12.78 13.13
N MET A 334 1.95 13.44 13.34
CA MET A 334 2.92 13.10 14.35
C MET A 334 3.36 14.39 15.03
N ILE A 335 3.46 14.37 16.35
CA ILE A 335 4.16 15.38 17.13
C ILE A 335 5.14 14.63 18.04
N SER A 336 6.39 15.07 18.07
CA SER A 336 7.40 14.57 19.00
C SER A 336 8.10 15.75 19.64
N ALA A 337 8.26 15.74 20.96
CA ALA A 337 8.97 16.76 21.71
C ALA A 337 9.99 16.11 22.64
N THR A 338 11.19 16.67 22.70
CA THR A 338 12.27 16.23 23.59
C THR A 338 12.57 17.31 24.62
N LEU A 339 12.52 16.96 25.90
CA LEU A 339 12.77 17.85 27.03
C LEU A 339 13.89 17.28 27.91
N PRO A 340 14.56 18.10 28.74
CA PRO A 340 15.48 17.60 29.76
C PRO A 340 14.78 16.60 30.70
N GLY A 341 15.45 15.50 31.01
CA GLY A 341 14.93 14.47 31.91
C GLY A 341 15.10 14.82 33.40
N SER A 342 14.63 13.91 34.27
CA SER A 342 14.65 14.13 35.72
C SER A 342 16.03 13.86 36.36
N LYS A 343 16.93 13.19 35.62
CA LYS A 343 18.26 12.76 36.07
C LYS A 343 19.34 13.30 35.11
N PRO A 344 20.61 13.34 35.55
CA PRO A 344 21.72 13.60 34.64
C PRO A 344 21.73 12.62 33.48
N ASP A 345 22.02 13.13 32.28
CA ASP A 345 22.11 12.38 31.03
C ASP A 345 20.79 11.67 30.61
N THR A 346 19.64 12.15 31.10
CA THR A 346 18.33 11.66 30.64
C THR A 346 17.56 12.73 29.89
N TYR A 347 16.67 12.29 29.00
CA TYR A 347 15.71 13.14 28.31
C TYR A 347 14.30 12.57 28.40
N LEU A 348 13.31 13.44 28.36
CA LEU A 348 11.90 13.11 28.29
C LEU A 348 11.43 13.27 26.84
N ALA A 349 10.98 12.19 26.22
CA ALA A 349 10.32 12.23 24.91
C ALA A 349 8.81 12.16 25.09
N ILE A 350 8.08 13.13 24.54
CA ILE A 350 6.62 13.19 24.52
C ILE A 350 6.18 13.04 23.08
N THR A 351 5.22 12.16 22.81
CA THR A 351 4.86 11.82 21.44
C THR A 351 3.35 11.63 21.29
N ASN A 352 2.80 12.16 20.19
CA ASN A 352 1.45 11.92 19.74
C ASN A 352 1.49 11.48 18.27
N VAL A 353 0.76 10.42 17.93
CA VAL A 353 0.61 9.93 16.56
C VAL A 353 -0.85 9.65 16.29
N SER A 354 -1.37 10.13 15.17
CA SER A 354 -2.68 9.76 14.65
C SER A 354 -2.56 9.44 13.18
N HIS A 355 -2.89 8.22 12.78
CA HIS A 355 -2.89 7.81 11.37
C HIS A 355 -4.09 6.94 11.04
N ALA A 356 -4.45 6.87 9.76
CA ALA A 356 -5.56 6.06 9.31
C ALA A 356 -5.38 5.52 7.89
N PHE A 357 -5.93 4.34 7.65
CA PHE A 357 -6.15 3.77 6.33
C PHE A 357 -7.64 3.87 6.00
N LEU A 358 -7.96 4.60 4.93
CA LEU A 358 -9.31 4.71 4.41
C LEU A 358 -9.34 4.19 2.99
N GLU A 359 -10.24 3.27 2.71
CA GLU A 359 -10.51 2.78 1.36
C GLU A 359 -12.01 2.75 1.10
N ARG A 360 -12.39 3.25 -0.07
CA ARG A 360 -13.71 3.04 -0.64
C ARG A 360 -13.53 2.31 -1.96
N HIS A 361 -14.19 1.18 -2.10
CA HIS A 361 -14.23 0.37 -3.30
C HIS A 361 -15.67 0.27 -3.79
N ASP A 362 -15.88 0.46 -5.08
CA ASP A 362 -17.18 0.44 -5.74
C ASP A 362 -17.00 -0.29 -7.08
N ASP A 363 -17.64 -1.44 -7.24
CA ASP A 363 -17.55 -2.29 -8.44
C ASP A 363 -18.78 -2.18 -9.35
N GLY A 364 -19.67 -1.21 -9.07
CA GLY A 364 -20.95 -1.03 -9.74
C GLY A 364 -22.07 -1.91 -9.20
N GLY A 365 -21.76 -2.96 -8.42
CA GLY A 365 -22.73 -3.88 -7.79
C GLY A 365 -22.90 -3.63 -6.30
N GLY A 366 -21.89 -3.04 -5.66
CA GLY A 366 -21.94 -2.59 -4.28
C GLY A 366 -20.76 -1.69 -3.92
N GLU A 367 -20.93 -0.93 -2.84
CA GLU A 367 -19.86 -0.12 -2.27
C GLU A 367 -19.36 -0.79 -0.98
N THR A 368 -18.05 -0.95 -0.85
CA THR A 368 -17.37 -1.30 0.40
C THR A 368 -16.54 -0.12 0.88
N ASN A 369 -16.58 0.13 2.18
CA ASN A 369 -15.82 1.16 2.86
C ASN A 369 -15.05 0.55 4.03
N VAL A 370 -13.75 0.77 4.07
CA VAL A 370 -12.87 0.41 5.19
C VAL A 370 -12.31 1.68 5.80
N TYR A 371 -12.50 1.84 7.10
CA TYR A 371 -11.94 2.92 7.89
C TYR A 371 -11.21 2.35 9.09
N ASN A 372 -9.88 2.33 9.03
CA ASN A 372 -9.01 1.93 10.13
C ASN A 372 -8.26 3.16 10.65
N LYS A 373 -8.52 3.58 11.89
CA LYS A 373 -7.85 4.72 12.52
C LYS A 373 -7.19 4.30 13.82
N GLN A 374 -5.98 4.78 14.04
CA GLN A 374 -5.24 4.58 15.27
C GLN A 374 -4.72 5.92 15.79
N VAL A 375 -4.82 6.10 17.10
CA VAL A 375 -4.30 7.26 17.83
C VAL A 375 -3.49 6.74 19.01
N SER A 376 -2.26 7.21 19.13
CA SER A 376 -1.33 6.85 20.20
C SER A 376 -0.73 8.10 20.83
N ASP A 377 -0.67 8.09 22.15
CA ASP A 377 -0.16 9.17 22.99
C ASP A 377 0.75 8.57 24.04
N GLY A 378 1.85 9.24 24.37
CA GLY A 378 2.68 8.76 25.46
C GLY A 378 3.93 9.57 25.68
N TRP A 379 4.67 9.16 26.70
CA TRP A 379 5.92 9.75 27.10
C TRP A 379 6.89 8.65 27.54
N MET A 380 8.18 8.93 27.42
CA MET A 380 9.24 8.06 27.94
C MET A 380 10.39 8.90 28.46
N GLU A 381 10.92 8.52 29.62
CA GLU A 381 12.21 8.98 30.10
C GLU A 381 13.29 8.00 29.64
N VAL A 382 14.29 8.52 28.93
CA VAL A 382 15.30 7.73 28.24
C VAL A 382 16.69 8.15 28.69
N LYS A 383 17.57 7.17 28.84
CA LYS A 383 19.02 7.36 28.98
C LYS A 383 19.71 6.65 27.83
N ASP A 384 20.45 7.37 27.01
CA ASP A 384 21.08 6.85 25.79
C ASP A 384 20.07 6.14 24.86
N HIS A 385 19.99 4.81 24.95
CA HIS A 385 19.06 3.97 24.17
C HIS A 385 18.06 3.19 25.06
N ASP A 386 18.14 3.34 26.38
CA ASP A 386 17.33 2.61 27.34
C ASP A 386 16.14 3.44 27.83
N VAL A 387 14.94 2.87 27.70
CA VAL A 387 13.72 3.43 28.28
C VAL A 387 13.70 3.12 29.79
N LEU A 388 13.84 4.15 30.62
CA LEU A 388 13.86 4.02 32.09
C LEU A 388 12.45 3.94 32.69
N SER A 389 11.55 4.77 32.16
CA SER A 389 10.14 4.80 32.54
C SER A 389 9.32 5.42 31.42
N GLY A 390 8.01 5.19 31.42
CA GLY A 390 7.12 5.79 30.44
C GLY A 390 5.70 5.32 30.60
N GLY A 391 4.82 5.96 29.84
CA GLY A 391 3.41 5.58 29.76
C GLY A 391 2.89 5.81 28.36
N SER A 392 1.93 4.99 27.95
CA SER A 392 1.35 5.04 26.62
C SER A 392 -0.13 4.69 26.63
N VAL A 393 -0.86 5.30 25.70
CA VAL A 393 -2.24 4.98 25.40
C VAL A 393 -2.36 4.82 23.90
N THR A 394 -2.92 3.69 23.46
CA THR A 394 -3.19 3.44 22.04
C THR A 394 -4.64 3.04 21.88
N ASN A 395 -5.34 3.72 20.97
CA ASN A 395 -6.70 3.43 20.59
C ASN A 395 -6.76 3.15 19.10
N GLN A 396 -7.35 2.03 18.71
CA GLN A 396 -7.59 1.71 17.31
C GLN A 396 -9.07 1.36 17.08
N LYS A 397 -9.59 1.84 15.96
CA LYS A 397 -10.94 1.52 15.47
C LYS A 397 -10.86 1.10 14.02
N LEU A 398 -11.31 -0.11 13.73
CA LEU A 398 -11.62 -0.60 12.39
C LEU A 398 -13.13 -0.57 12.18
N ASP A 399 -13.57 -0.03 11.05
CA ASP A 399 -14.97 0.08 10.64
C ASP A 399 -15.04 -0.33 9.17
N CYS A 400 -15.57 -1.51 8.90
CA CYS A 400 -15.79 -2.06 7.58
C CYS A 400 -17.30 -2.09 7.31
N ARG A 401 -17.73 -1.50 6.20
CA ARG A 401 -19.14 -1.41 5.83
C ARG A 401 -19.35 -1.73 4.37
N GLY A 402 -20.49 -2.31 4.05
CA GLY A 402 -20.97 -2.48 2.69
C GLY A 402 -20.67 -3.86 2.11
N GLY A 403 -20.56 -3.90 0.78
CA GLY A 403 -20.67 -5.14 -0.01
C GLY A 403 -22.10 -5.42 -0.42
N GLU A 404 -22.30 -6.41 -1.31
CA GLU A 404 -23.59 -6.74 -1.92
C GLU A 404 -24.72 -6.97 -0.90
N PHE A 405 -24.37 -7.46 0.30
CA PHE A 405 -25.32 -7.77 1.37
C PHE A 405 -25.33 -6.76 2.53
N GLY A 406 -24.67 -5.60 2.37
CA GLY A 406 -24.68 -4.53 3.38
C GLY A 406 -24.01 -4.92 4.70
N GLY A 407 -22.97 -5.76 4.65
CA GLY A 407 -22.25 -6.23 5.84
C GLY A 407 -21.66 -5.08 6.66
N CYS A 408 -21.57 -5.26 7.97
CA CYS A 408 -20.91 -4.32 8.86
C CYS A 408 -20.02 -5.09 9.85
N PHE A 409 -18.81 -4.57 10.05
CA PHE A 409 -17.92 -5.02 11.10
C PHE A 409 -17.21 -3.82 11.72
N ILE A 410 -17.33 -3.68 13.03
CA ILE A 410 -16.62 -2.67 13.82
C ILE A 410 -15.79 -3.39 14.86
N TRP A 411 -14.50 -3.07 14.91
CA TRP A 411 -13.59 -3.52 15.95
C TRP A 411 -12.97 -2.31 16.63
N LYS A 412 -12.99 -2.30 17.96
CA LYS A 412 -12.42 -1.24 18.79
C LYS A 412 -11.49 -1.87 19.82
N VAL A 413 -10.26 -1.38 19.86
CA VAL A 413 -9.27 -1.87 20.80
C VAL A 413 -8.56 -0.69 21.46
N SER A 414 -8.31 -0.82 22.76
CA SER A 414 -7.57 0.18 23.54
C SER A 414 -6.54 -0.51 24.43
N ALA A 415 -5.35 0.06 24.46
CA ALA A 415 -4.25 -0.34 25.31
C ALA A 415 -3.77 0.85 26.15
N VAL A 416 -3.41 0.60 27.40
CA VAL A 416 -2.83 1.57 28.34
C VAL A 416 -1.66 0.90 29.03
N ASP A 417 -0.49 1.53 28.97
CA ASP A 417 0.75 1.12 29.65
C ASP A 417 1.07 -0.37 29.44
N GLY A 418 1.04 -0.82 28.18
CA GLY A 418 1.34 -2.20 27.81
C GLY A 418 0.23 -3.22 28.12
N LYS A 419 -0.96 -2.78 28.53
CA LYS A 419 -2.09 -3.66 28.87
C LYS A 419 -3.32 -3.37 28.02
N LEU A 420 -3.95 -4.44 27.53
CA LEU A 420 -5.24 -4.36 26.85
C LEU A 420 -6.33 -3.99 27.85
N VAL A 421 -6.98 -2.84 27.66
CA VAL A 421 -8.09 -2.38 28.53
C VAL A 421 -9.46 -2.50 27.87
N LYS A 422 -9.50 -2.61 26.53
CA LYS A 422 -10.72 -2.75 25.75
C LYS A 422 -10.48 -3.56 24.50
N ASN A 423 -11.39 -4.46 24.16
CA ASN A 423 -11.40 -5.21 22.91
C ASN A 423 -12.84 -5.62 22.57
N ASP A 424 -13.51 -4.81 21.76
CA ASP A 424 -14.90 -5.00 21.39
C ASP A 424 -15.04 -5.22 19.90
N THR A 425 -15.84 -6.21 19.50
CA THR A 425 -16.27 -6.43 18.13
C THR A 425 -17.79 -6.30 18.02
N SER A 426 -18.28 -5.68 16.96
CA SER A 426 -19.71 -5.60 16.62
C SER A 426 -19.90 -5.88 15.13
N SER A 427 -20.89 -6.71 14.80
CA SER A 427 -21.38 -6.91 13.43
C SER A 427 -22.62 -6.06 13.11
N VAL A 428 -23.04 -5.20 14.04
CA VAL A 428 -24.21 -4.31 13.89
C VAL A 428 -23.72 -2.87 13.84
N CYS A 429 -23.99 -2.21 12.71
CA CYS A 429 -23.86 -0.77 12.55
C CYS A 429 -25.23 -0.14 12.75
N THR A 430 -25.46 0.59 13.84
CA THR A 430 -26.60 1.50 13.89
C THR A 430 -26.38 2.59 12.83
N SER A 431 -27.30 2.68 11.87
CA SER A 431 -27.30 3.72 10.85
C SER A 431 -27.53 5.07 11.52
N LEU A 432 -26.46 5.74 11.96
CA LEU A 432 -26.53 7.18 12.18
C LEU A 432 -26.44 7.82 10.79
N TYR A 433 -27.59 7.93 10.13
CA TYR A 433 -27.80 8.97 9.13
C TYR A 433 -27.55 10.30 9.84
N VAL A 434 -26.38 10.88 9.62
CA VAL A 434 -26.17 12.30 9.90
C VAL A 434 -26.30 12.97 8.53
N ASN A 435 -27.41 13.70 8.38
CA ASN A 435 -27.70 14.56 7.23
C ASN A 435 -26.58 15.56 6.95
#